data_AF-A0AAV7Q8F0-F1
#
_entry.id   AF-A0AAV7Q8F0-F1
#
_cell.length_a   1.000
_cell.length_b   1.000
_cell.length_c   1.000
_cell.angle_alpha   90.00
_cell.angle_beta   90.00
_cell.angle_gamma   90.00
#
_symmetry.space_group_name_H-M   'P 1'
#
loop_
_entity.id
_entity.type
_entity.pdbx_description
1 polymer ?
#
loop_
_entity_poly.entity_id
_entity_poly.type
_entity_poly.pdbx_seq_one_letter_code
_entity_poly.pdbx_strand_id
1 'polypeptide(L)'
;MSSGYGGGAGVGGGYGSGGFGAGAIGGFGIVAGGGHFGGEGLLSAGEKQTMQNLNDRLANYLEKVKQLERANADLEEKIKDWYAKHRAAIVPQDYSKYYAIIEDLQKKIIAASIENARVVLQIDNARLAADDFKLKYENELFMRQSVEADTNGLRRVLDELTLARSDLEGQVEHLMEELASLKKNHEEEMKGLGGAQGEVSVEMNAAPGINLLKLLSDMRNQYEEMAEKNRQDAEAKFLEASNAIKQEISAGVEQVQSSKSQISDLKRTLQSLEIELQAALAMKSSLETSLAETEGNYCAQLAQLQVKISHLEEELGQIKGDMENNMAEYEQLLDIKTRLEREIETYRRLLEGESSGYVEPKPKSSSSSKDPIRSRVVRTIIQDVIDGRVVSQEEKQSEQKL
;
A
#
# COMPACT_ATOMS: atom_id res chain seq x y z
N MET A 1 5.56 -29.56 -21.11
CA MET A 1 4.61 -29.14 -22.15
C MET A 1 4.35 -27.66 -21.94
N SER A 2 4.50 -26.86 -23.00
CA SER A 2 4.02 -25.47 -23.18
C SER A 2 4.58 -24.39 -22.25
N SER A 3 5.03 -23.21 -22.69
CA SER A 3 5.49 -22.68 -23.98
C SER A 3 6.04 -21.29 -23.65
N GLY A 4 7.12 -20.89 -24.32
CA GLY A 4 7.62 -19.52 -24.28
C GLY A 4 6.85 -18.58 -25.22
N TYR A 5 7.26 -17.30 -25.21
CA TYR A 5 7.20 -16.23 -26.23
C TYR A 5 7.14 -14.89 -25.47
N GLY A 6 7.80 -13.79 -25.85
CA GLY A 6 8.51 -13.39 -27.06
C GLY A 6 9.06 -11.97 -26.82
N GLY A 7 10.18 -11.65 -27.47
CA GLY A 7 10.95 -10.43 -27.24
C GLY A 7 10.53 -9.19 -28.02
N GLY A 8 11.40 -8.18 -27.96
CA GLY A 8 11.38 -6.98 -28.78
C GLY A 8 12.76 -6.37 -28.86
N ALA A 9 13.44 -6.58 -29.99
CA ALA A 9 14.62 -5.84 -30.40
C ALA A 9 14.18 -4.55 -31.11
N GLY A 10 14.90 -3.44 -30.86
CA GLY A 10 14.74 -2.18 -31.56
C GLY A 10 16.10 -1.55 -31.87
N VAL A 11 16.38 -1.42 -33.16
CA VAL A 11 17.61 -0.97 -33.81
C VAL A 11 17.54 0.54 -34.12
N GLY A 12 18.70 1.22 -34.11
CA GLY A 12 18.93 2.51 -34.79
C GLY A 12 19.65 3.51 -33.88
N GLY A 13 20.77 4.14 -34.21
CA GLY A 13 21.47 4.27 -35.48
C GLY A 13 21.94 5.72 -35.63
N GLY A 14 23.26 5.94 -35.70
CA GLY A 14 23.82 6.98 -36.57
C GLY A 14 24.33 8.30 -35.97
N TYR A 15 25.58 8.60 -36.33
CA TYR A 15 26.25 9.90 -36.51
C TYR A 15 26.64 10.64 -35.21
N GLY A 16 27.91 10.94 -34.91
CA GLY A 16 29.08 11.14 -35.75
C GLY A 16 29.45 12.63 -35.77
N SER A 17 30.25 13.11 -34.80
CA SER A 17 30.86 14.45 -34.85
C SER A 17 32.36 14.32 -35.05
N GLY A 18 32.76 14.18 -36.31
CA GLY A 18 34.15 14.31 -36.74
C GLY A 18 34.42 15.71 -37.28
N GLY A 19 35.50 16.32 -36.79
CA GLY A 19 36.52 16.89 -37.67
C GLY A 19 36.44 18.38 -38.05
N PHE A 20 37.44 19.11 -37.57
CA PHE A 20 38.40 19.92 -38.35
C PHE A 20 37.89 21.01 -39.32
N GLY A 21 38.54 22.18 -39.26
CA GLY A 21 38.86 22.90 -40.50
C GLY A 21 39.05 24.41 -40.37
N ALA A 22 40.30 24.84 -40.47
CA ALA A 22 40.80 26.21 -40.49
C ALA A 22 40.29 27.08 -41.67
N GLY A 23 40.49 28.39 -41.55
CA GLY A 23 40.44 29.30 -42.69
C GLY A 23 40.78 30.75 -42.34
N ALA A 24 42.08 31.06 -42.25
CA ALA A 24 42.60 32.42 -42.36
C ALA A 24 42.73 32.83 -43.86
N ILE A 25 43.28 34.03 -44.08
CA ILE A 25 43.91 34.66 -45.28
C ILE A 25 43.08 35.44 -46.34
N GLY A 26 43.55 36.69 -46.56
CA GLY A 26 43.49 37.49 -47.81
C GLY A 26 42.64 38.77 -47.68
N GLY A 27 43.12 40.01 -47.71
CA GLY A 27 44.35 40.58 -48.28
C GLY A 27 44.07 41.15 -49.68
N PHE A 28 43.78 42.46 -49.80
CA PHE A 28 43.99 43.22 -51.04
C PHE A 28 44.13 44.73 -50.75
N GLY A 29 45.30 45.27 -51.04
CA GLY A 29 45.54 46.71 -51.16
C GLY A 29 45.68 47.10 -52.63
N ILE A 30 45.41 48.36 -52.96
CA ILE A 30 45.89 49.00 -54.19
C ILE A 30 46.43 50.39 -53.82
N VAL A 31 47.59 50.67 -54.41
CA VAL A 31 48.45 51.84 -54.22
C VAL A 31 48.37 52.77 -55.44
N ALA A 32 48.72 54.03 -55.20
CA ALA A 32 49.30 55.02 -56.14
C ALA A 32 48.43 55.69 -57.22
N GLY A 33 48.57 57.02 -57.29
CA GLY A 33 48.15 57.83 -58.43
C GLY A 33 48.15 59.32 -58.08
N GLY A 34 49.24 60.03 -58.35
CA GLY A 34 49.47 61.40 -57.87
C GLY A 34 48.79 62.51 -58.65
N GLY A 35 48.92 63.73 -58.12
CA GLY A 35 49.38 64.86 -58.91
C GLY A 35 48.34 65.91 -59.35
N HIS A 36 48.34 67.02 -58.61
CA HIS A 36 48.47 68.41 -59.11
C HIS A 36 47.40 69.04 -60.03
N PHE A 37 46.82 70.12 -59.47
CA PHE A 37 46.63 71.48 -60.03
C PHE A 37 45.90 71.71 -61.37
N GLY A 38 44.83 72.49 -61.25
CA GLY A 38 44.58 73.66 -62.11
C GLY A 38 43.56 73.46 -63.24
N GLY A 39 42.46 74.23 -63.21
CA GLY A 39 41.58 74.34 -64.38
C GLY A 39 40.13 74.66 -64.06
N GLU A 40 39.88 75.91 -63.71
CA GLU A 40 38.62 76.63 -63.69
C GLU A 40 37.69 76.28 -64.89
N GLY A 41 36.46 75.79 -64.63
CA GLY A 41 35.46 75.60 -65.71
C GLY A 41 34.35 74.53 -65.57
N LEU A 42 34.14 73.84 -64.44
CA LEU A 42 33.17 72.74 -64.35
C LEU A 42 32.33 72.74 -63.06
N LEU A 43 31.55 73.80 -62.81
CA LEU A 43 30.68 73.87 -61.62
C LEU A 43 29.17 73.95 -61.93
N SER A 44 28.73 73.86 -63.20
CA SER A 44 27.30 73.89 -63.56
C SER A 44 26.72 72.56 -64.06
N ALA A 45 27.54 71.58 -64.45
CA ALA A 45 27.07 70.28 -64.96
C ALA A 45 26.82 69.22 -63.86
N GLY A 46 27.58 69.27 -62.77
CA GLY A 46 27.47 68.31 -61.67
C GLY A 46 26.17 68.45 -60.86
N GLU A 47 25.72 69.68 -60.61
CA GLU A 47 24.54 69.96 -59.79
C GLU A 47 23.22 69.54 -60.46
N LYS A 48 23.15 69.66 -61.79
CA LYS A 48 21.99 69.19 -62.57
C LYS A 48 21.93 67.65 -62.63
N GLN A 49 23.08 67.00 -62.72
CA GLN A 49 23.17 65.53 -62.75
C GLN A 49 22.94 64.91 -61.37
N THR A 50 23.35 65.57 -60.28
CA THR A 50 22.98 65.16 -58.92
C THR A 50 21.48 65.35 -58.67
N MET A 51 20.88 66.47 -59.10
CA MET A 51 19.42 66.68 -58.99
C MET A 51 18.61 65.70 -59.84
N GLN A 52 19.09 65.31 -61.02
CA GLN A 52 18.47 64.24 -61.80
C GLN A 52 18.56 62.88 -61.09
N ASN A 53 19.71 62.53 -60.52
CA ASN A 53 19.86 61.28 -59.77
C ASN A 53 18.93 61.22 -58.54
N LEU A 54 18.80 62.33 -57.80
CA LEU A 54 17.84 62.42 -56.69
C LEU A 54 16.39 62.30 -57.17
N ASN A 55 16.03 62.96 -58.28
CA ASN A 55 14.69 62.85 -58.85
C ASN A 55 14.38 61.44 -59.35
N ASP A 56 15.34 60.76 -59.98
CA ASP A 56 15.19 59.36 -60.42
C ASP A 56 15.06 58.42 -59.21
N ARG A 57 15.79 58.70 -58.12
CA ARG A 57 15.67 57.95 -56.87
C ARG A 57 14.31 58.20 -56.19
N LEU A 58 13.83 59.43 -56.20
CA LEU A 58 12.52 59.81 -55.67
C LEU A 58 11.37 59.22 -56.51
N ALA A 59 11.51 59.20 -57.83
CA ALA A 59 10.57 58.53 -58.73
C ALA A 59 10.50 57.02 -58.44
N ASN A 60 11.66 56.36 -58.29
CA ASN A 60 11.73 54.95 -57.88
C ASN A 60 11.13 54.71 -56.49
N TYR A 61 11.34 55.61 -55.53
CA TYR A 61 10.71 55.52 -54.20
C TYR A 61 9.19 55.70 -54.29
N LEU A 62 8.69 56.68 -55.05
CA LEU A 62 7.26 56.87 -55.26
C LEU A 62 6.62 55.68 -55.97
N GLU A 63 7.31 55.07 -56.93
CA GLU A 63 6.84 53.86 -57.59
C GLU A 63 6.82 52.67 -56.62
N LYS A 64 7.84 52.51 -55.79
CA LYS A 64 7.90 51.49 -54.73
C LYS A 64 6.77 51.66 -53.71
N VAL A 65 6.50 52.89 -53.28
CA VAL A 65 5.39 53.21 -52.36
C VAL A 65 4.06 52.84 -53.00
N LYS A 66 3.81 53.22 -54.26
CA LYS A 66 2.58 52.83 -54.98
C LYS A 66 2.45 51.32 -55.17
N GLN A 67 3.56 50.59 -55.36
CA GLN A 67 3.52 49.12 -55.44
C GLN A 67 3.17 48.51 -54.07
N LEU A 68 3.72 49.03 -52.98
CA LEU A 68 3.42 48.58 -51.61
C LEU A 68 2.00 48.92 -51.20
N GLU A 69 1.47 50.08 -51.57
CA GLU A 69 0.07 50.46 -51.33
C GLU A 69 -0.90 49.51 -52.03
N ARG A 70 -0.63 49.15 -53.30
CA ARG A 70 -1.43 48.15 -54.03
C ARG A 70 -1.34 46.76 -53.38
N ALA A 71 -0.14 46.34 -53.00
CA ALA A 71 0.05 45.05 -52.33
C ALA A 71 -0.66 45.01 -50.97
N ASN A 72 -0.65 46.10 -50.21
CA ASN A 72 -1.38 46.20 -48.95
C ASN A 72 -2.90 46.17 -49.17
N ALA A 73 -3.42 46.88 -50.17
CA ALA A 73 -4.84 46.83 -50.51
C ALA A 73 -5.30 45.41 -50.88
N ASP A 74 -4.52 44.69 -51.70
CA ASP A 74 -4.78 43.29 -52.07
C ASP A 74 -4.74 42.35 -50.85
N LEU A 75 -3.81 42.57 -49.90
CA LEU A 75 -3.72 41.78 -48.68
C LEU A 75 -4.90 42.06 -47.74
N GLU A 76 -5.32 43.32 -47.60
CA GLU A 76 -6.50 43.68 -46.83
C GLU A 76 -7.78 43.04 -47.38
N GLU A 77 -7.93 43.01 -48.70
CA GLU A 77 -9.06 42.35 -49.35
C GLU A 77 -9.05 40.84 -49.08
N LYS A 78 -7.89 40.19 -49.23
CA LYS A 78 -7.73 38.76 -48.91
C LYS A 78 -8.05 38.44 -47.45
N ILE A 79 -7.64 39.30 -46.51
CA ILE A 79 -7.95 39.13 -45.08
C ILE A 79 -9.45 39.27 -44.83
N LYS A 80 -10.11 40.29 -45.42
CA LYS A 80 -11.56 40.49 -45.32
C LYS A 80 -12.33 39.29 -45.88
N ASP A 81 -11.92 38.79 -47.04
CA ASP A 81 -12.48 37.61 -47.68
C ASP A 81 -12.30 36.34 -46.82
N TRP A 82 -11.12 36.17 -46.22
CA TRP A 82 -10.83 35.05 -45.34
C TRP A 82 -11.73 35.09 -44.10
N TYR A 83 -11.86 36.25 -43.46
CA TYR A 83 -12.77 36.41 -42.31
C TYR A 83 -14.24 36.23 -42.70
N ALA A 84 -14.69 36.72 -43.86
CA ALA A 84 -16.07 36.53 -44.29
C ALA A 84 -16.40 35.04 -44.52
N LYS A 85 -15.49 34.29 -45.15
CA LYS A 85 -15.66 32.85 -45.41
C LYS A 85 -15.58 32.01 -44.12
N HIS A 86 -14.69 32.35 -43.21
CA HIS A 86 -14.45 31.55 -41.99
C HIS A 86 -15.29 31.99 -40.79
N ARG A 87 -15.84 33.20 -40.76
CA ARG A 87 -16.75 33.66 -39.68
C ARG A 87 -18.08 32.92 -39.70
N ALA A 88 -18.56 32.48 -40.87
CA ALA A 88 -19.75 31.65 -40.98
C ALA A 88 -19.54 30.18 -40.54
N ALA A 89 -18.28 29.72 -40.48
CA ALA A 89 -17.93 28.36 -40.06
C ALA A 89 -17.84 28.23 -38.52
N ILE A 90 -17.78 29.33 -37.79
CA ILE A 90 -17.79 29.36 -36.32
C ILE A 90 -19.23 29.55 -35.85
N VAL A 91 -20.07 28.55 -36.13
CA VAL A 91 -21.34 28.40 -35.40
C VAL A 91 -20.96 27.97 -33.98
N PRO A 92 -21.41 28.65 -32.91
CA PRO A 92 -21.20 28.16 -31.55
C PRO A 92 -21.83 26.77 -31.45
N GLN A 93 -21.00 25.75 -31.30
CA GLN A 93 -21.50 24.39 -31.15
C GLN A 93 -22.16 24.32 -29.76
N ASP A 94 -23.49 24.14 -29.70
CA ASP A 94 -24.22 24.12 -28.43
C ASP A 94 -23.85 22.88 -27.60
N TYR A 95 -22.90 23.04 -26.67
CA TYR A 95 -22.45 21.98 -25.75
C TYR A 95 -23.40 21.75 -24.56
N SER A 96 -24.52 22.49 -24.48
CA SER A 96 -25.48 22.44 -23.38
C SER A 96 -25.95 21.02 -23.03
N LYS A 97 -26.18 20.18 -24.05
CA LYS A 97 -26.57 18.76 -23.87
C LYS A 97 -25.55 17.90 -23.12
N TYR A 98 -24.26 18.22 -23.21
CA TYR A 98 -23.22 17.45 -22.53
C TYR A 98 -23.14 17.81 -21.05
N TYR A 99 -23.44 19.06 -20.67
CA TYR A 99 -23.44 19.45 -19.25
C TYR A 99 -24.48 18.68 -18.43
N ALA A 100 -25.69 18.46 -18.97
CA ALA A 100 -26.71 17.66 -18.28
C ALA A 100 -26.25 16.20 -18.05
N ILE A 101 -25.61 15.59 -19.05
CA ILE A 101 -25.07 14.23 -18.94
C ILE A 101 -23.92 14.17 -17.94
N ILE A 102 -23.02 15.16 -17.96
CA ILE A 102 -21.91 15.26 -17.01
C ILE A 102 -22.43 15.42 -15.58
N GLU A 103 -23.44 16.27 -15.36
CA GLU A 103 -24.06 16.45 -14.06
C GLU A 103 -24.70 15.15 -13.54
N ASP A 104 -25.42 14.42 -14.39
CA ASP A 104 -26.00 13.13 -14.03
C ASP A 104 -24.93 12.08 -13.72
N LEU A 105 -23.82 12.06 -14.45
CA LEU A 105 -22.69 11.18 -14.16
C LEU A 105 -22.02 11.55 -12.84
N GLN A 106 -21.83 12.83 -12.55
CA GLN A 106 -21.29 13.30 -11.27
C GLN A 106 -22.20 12.89 -10.11
N LYS A 107 -23.52 13.04 -10.25
CA LYS A 107 -24.49 12.58 -9.24
C LYS A 107 -24.40 11.08 -9.00
N LYS A 108 -24.26 10.27 -10.06
CA LYS A 108 -24.08 8.82 -9.94
C LYS A 108 -22.76 8.45 -9.25
N ILE A 109 -21.67 9.14 -9.54
CA ILE A 109 -20.37 8.92 -8.89
C ILE A 109 -20.47 9.24 -7.39
N ILE A 110 -21.09 10.36 -7.03
CA ILE A 110 -21.28 10.74 -5.63
C ILE A 110 -22.17 9.71 -4.90
N ALA A 111 -23.28 9.30 -5.50
CA ALA A 111 -24.16 8.29 -4.92
C ALA A 111 -23.44 6.95 -4.72
N ALA A 112 -22.66 6.51 -5.71
CA ALA A 112 -21.85 5.30 -5.62
C ALA A 112 -20.73 5.41 -4.56
N SER A 113 -20.12 6.59 -4.42
CA SER A 113 -19.11 6.85 -3.40
C SER A 113 -19.69 6.80 -1.98
N ILE A 114 -20.89 7.38 -1.77
CA ILE A 114 -21.60 7.31 -0.49
C ILE A 114 -21.99 5.87 -0.17
N GLU A 115 -22.50 5.12 -1.14
CA GLU A 115 -22.87 3.72 -0.92
C GLU A 115 -21.63 2.85 -0.64
N ASN A 116 -20.51 3.10 -1.32
CA ASN A 116 -19.26 2.42 -1.03
C ASN A 116 -18.79 2.71 0.40
N ALA A 117 -18.80 3.97 0.83
CA ALA A 117 -18.48 4.35 2.21
C ALA A 117 -19.40 3.66 3.23
N ARG A 118 -20.70 3.57 2.94
CA ARG A 118 -21.68 2.85 3.77
C ARG A 118 -21.33 1.37 3.89
N VAL A 119 -21.01 0.70 2.79
CA VAL A 119 -20.64 -0.72 2.77
C VAL A 119 -19.35 -0.95 3.56
N VAL A 120 -18.35 -0.07 3.41
CA VAL A 120 -17.10 -0.14 4.19
C VAL A 120 -17.38 -0.04 5.69
N LEU A 121 -18.23 0.89 6.12
CA LEU A 121 -18.62 1.00 7.53
C LEU A 121 -19.36 -0.26 8.04
N GLN A 122 -20.22 -0.87 7.22
CA GLN A 122 -20.88 -2.12 7.57
C GLN A 122 -19.88 -3.28 7.70
N ILE A 123 -18.88 -3.35 6.82
CA ILE A 123 -17.80 -4.34 6.89
C ILE A 123 -16.99 -4.16 8.19
N ASP A 124 -16.61 -2.93 8.51
CA ASP A 124 -15.85 -2.65 9.72
C ASP A 124 -16.66 -2.96 10.99
N ASN A 125 -17.95 -2.62 11.00
CA ASN A 125 -18.84 -2.99 12.09
C ASN A 125 -18.98 -4.51 12.26
N ALA A 126 -19.14 -5.25 11.14
CA ALA A 126 -19.23 -6.71 11.17
C ALA A 126 -17.90 -7.35 11.63
N ARG A 127 -16.75 -6.80 11.25
CA ARG A 127 -15.43 -7.23 11.72
C ARG A 127 -15.27 -7.02 13.22
N LEU A 128 -15.60 -5.83 13.72
CA LEU A 128 -15.54 -5.53 15.16
C LEU A 128 -16.46 -6.45 15.97
N ALA A 129 -17.67 -6.73 15.46
CA ALA A 129 -18.58 -7.68 16.09
C ALA A 129 -18.02 -9.11 16.10
N ALA A 130 -17.41 -9.56 14.99
CA ALA A 130 -16.77 -10.86 14.90
C ALA A 130 -15.59 -10.99 15.89
N ASP A 131 -14.76 -9.96 16.02
CA ASP A 131 -13.66 -9.92 16.97
C ASP A 131 -14.14 -9.94 18.43
N ASP A 132 -15.22 -9.22 18.75
CA ASP A 132 -15.85 -9.27 20.08
C ASP A 132 -16.39 -10.68 20.41
N PHE A 133 -17.04 -11.33 19.44
CA PHE A 133 -17.48 -12.73 19.62
C PHE A 133 -16.31 -13.70 19.75
N LYS A 134 -15.23 -13.49 19.01
CA LYS A 134 -14.01 -14.30 19.12
C LYS A 134 -13.40 -14.19 20.51
N LEU A 135 -13.25 -12.98 21.03
CA LEU A 135 -12.70 -12.74 22.38
C LEU A 135 -13.61 -13.36 23.45
N LYS A 136 -14.94 -13.20 23.32
CA LYS A 136 -15.90 -13.84 24.23
C LYS A 136 -15.80 -15.37 24.20
N TYR A 137 -15.67 -15.96 23.01
CA TYR A 137 -15.47 -17.40 22.85
C TYR A 137 -14.17 -17.88 23.49
N GLU A 138 -13.05 -17.17 23.27
CA GLU A 138 -11.76 -17.52 23.86
C GLU A 138 -11.79 -17.45 25.40
N ASN A 139 -12.43 -16.42 25.97
CA ASN A 139 -12.62 -16.30 27.41
C ASN A 139 -13.51 -17.43 27.97
N GLU A 140 -14.63 -17.73 27.32
CA GLU A 140 -15.53 -18.81 27.73
C GLU A 140 -14.84 -20.18 27.64
N LEU A 141 -14.07 -20.42 26.56
CA LEU A 141 -13.30 -21.64 26.39
C LEU A 141 -12.28 -21.80 27.51
N PHE A 142 -11.57 -20.73 27.87
CA PHE A 142 -10.62 -20.74 28.98
C PHE A 142 -11.30 -21.06 30.31
N MET A 143 -12.41 -20.40 30.62
CA MET A 143 -13.19 -20.68 31.84
C MET A 143 -13.69 -22.12 31.87
N ARG A 144 -14.22 -22.62 30.74
CA ARG A 144 -14.68 -24.00 30.61
C ARG A 144 -13.55 -25.00 30.86
N GLN A 145 -12.36 -24.77 30.28
CA GLN A 145 -11.19 -25.62 30.51
C GLN A 145 -10.76 -25.63 31.98
N SER A 146 -10.80 -24.48 32.66
CA SER A 146 -10.52 -24.41 34.10
C SER A 146 -11.53 -25.23 34.90
N VAL A 147 -12.84 -25.06 34.65
CA VAL A 147 -13.88 -25.82 35.34
C VAL A 147 -13.79 -27.32 35.05
N GLU A 148 -13.42 -27.70 33.82
CA GLU A 148 -13.21 -29.09 33.44
C GLU A 148 -11.99 -29.70 34.16
N ALA A 149 -10.91 -28.94 34.31
CA ALA A 149 -9.76 -29.34 35.11
C ALA A 149 -10.14 -29.54 36.59
N ASP A 150 -10.89 -28.60 37.18
CA ASP A 150 -11.38 -28.69 38.56
C ASP A 150 -12.31 -29.90 38.75
N THR A 151 -13.22 -30.13 37.81
CA THR A 151 -14.15 -31.29 37.83
C THR A 151 -13.38 -32.61 37.78
N ASN A 152 -12.37 -32.69 36.92
CA ASN A 152 -11.52 -33.88 36.84
C ASN A 152 -10.68 -34.06 38.11
N GLY A 153 -10.20 -32.98 38.72
CA GLY A 153 -9.55 -33.00 40.03
C GLY A 153 -10.47 -33.53 41.13
N LEU A 154 -11.70 -33.03 41.22
CA LEU A 154 -12.70 -33.48 42.18
C LEU A 154 -13.08 -34.96 41.99
N ARG A 155 -13.15 -35.46 40.75
CA ARG A 155 -13.35 -36.89 40.48
C ARG A 155 -12.21 -37.73 41.04
N ARG A 156 -10.96 -37.31 40.87
CA ARG A 156 -9.81 -38.04 41.44
C ARG A 156 -9.86 -38.07 42.96
N VAL A 157 -10.19 -36.95 43.60
CA VAL A 157 -10.36 -36.88 45.06
C VAL A 157 -11.51 -37.80 45.53
N LEU A 158 -12.60 -37.88 44.78
CA LEU A 158 -13.70 -38.80 45.07
C LEU A 158 -13.26 -40.26 44.97
N ASP A 159 -12.49 -40.62 43.94
CA ASP A 159 -11.93 -41.96 43.78
C ASP A 159 -10.99 -42.31 44.93
N GLU A 160 -10.10 -41.39 45.33
CA GLU A 160 -9.20 -41.54 46.48
C GLU A 160 -9.98 -41.73 47.80
N LEU A 161 -11.02 -40.94 48.03
CA LEU A 161 -11.89 -41.07 49.21
C LEU A 161 -12.67 -42.40 49.19
N THR A 162 -13.06 -42.87 48.02
CA THR A 162 -13.76 -44.15 47.86
C THR A 162 -12.84 -45.32 48.19
N LEU A 163 -11.58 -45.28 47.73
CA LEU A 163 -10.57 -46.26 48.11
C LEU A 163 -10.30 -46.22 49.62
N ALA A 164 -10.06 -45.05 50.19
CA ALA A 164 -9.83 -44.90 51.64
C ALA A 164 -11.02 -45.40 52.47
N ARG A 165 -12.26 -45.18 52.01
CA ARG A 165 -13.45 -45.74 52.63
C ARG A 165 -13.45 -47.26 52.56
N SER A 166 -13.17 -47.86 51.40
CA SER A 166 -13.09 -49.32 51.25
C SER A 166 -12.02 -49.94 52.14
N ASP A 167 -10.87 -49.28 52.28
CA ASP A 167 -9.78 -49.73 53.17
C ASP A 167 -10.20 -49.71 54.65
N LEU A 168 -10.91 -48.65 55.06
CA LEU A 168 -11.45 -48.54 56.42
C LEU A 168 -12.58 -49.55 56.68
N GLU A 169 -13.47 -49.78 55.70
CA GLU A 169 -14.51 -50.81 55.78
C GLU A 169 -13.88 -52.20 55.94
N GLY A 170 -12.84 -52.52 55.17
CA GLY A 170 -12.08 -53.77 55.31
C GLY A 170 -11.39 -53.91 56.68
N GLN A 171 -10.82 -52.84 57.22
CA GLN A 171 -10.26 -52.84 58.58
C GLN A 171 -11.34 -53.10 59.64
N VAL A 172 -12.53 -52.52 59.49
CA VAL A 172 -13.67 -52.75 60.41
C VAL A 172 -14.12 -54.20 60.33
N GLU A 173 -14.29 -54.76 59.13
CA GLU A 173 -14.68 -56.16 58.94
C GLU A 173 -13.64 -57.11 59.56
N HIS A 174 -12.35 -56.86 59.30
CA HIS A 174 -11.26 -57.65 59.89
C HIS A 174 -11.29 -57.62 61.42
N LEU A 175 -11.42 -56.45 62.04
CA LEU A 175 -11.53 -56.32 63.50
C LEU A 175 -12.79 -57.00 64.05
N MET A 176 -13.91 -56.98 63.31
CA MET A 176 -15.12 -57.70 63.71
C MET A 176 -14.93 -59.22 63.66
N GLU A 177 -14.25 -59.75 62.64
CA GLU A 177 -13.89 -61.16 62.53
C GLU A 177 -12.94 -61.59 63.66
N GLU A 178 -11.92 -60.78 63.96
CA GLU A 178 -11.01 -61.04 65.08
C GLU A 178 -11.78 -61.12 66.41
N LEU A 179 -12.68 -60.17 66.66
CA LEU A 179 -13.50 -60.15 67.87
C LEU A 179 -14.43 -61.38 67.94
N ALA A 180 -15.04 -61.77 66.81
CA ALA A 180 -15.86 -62.96 66.73
C ALA A 180 -15.04 -64.25 66.99
N SER A 181 -13.85 -64.35 66.41
CA SER A 181 -12.93 -65.47 66.63
C SER A 181 -12.51 -65.57 68.10
N LEU A 182 -12.20 -64.45 68.74
CA LEU A 182 -11.78 -64.41 70.13
C LEU A 182 -12.92 -64.81 71.08
N LYS A 183 -14.15 -64.36 70.80
CA LYS A 183 -15.35 -64.79 71.53
C LYS A 183 -15.61 -66.29 71.38
N LYS A 184 -15.51 -66.82 70.17
CA LYS A 184 -15.70 -68.24 69.89
C LYS A 184 -14.63 -69.08 70.60
N ASN A 185 -13.37 -68.68 70.53
CA ASN A 185 -12.28 -69.36 71.24
C ASN A 185 -12.52 -69.35 72.75
N HIS A 186 -12.94 -68.21 73.32
CA HIS A 186 -13.28 -68.15 74.74
C HIS A 186 -14.47 -69.06 75.10
N GLU A 187 -15.51 -69.11 74.28
CA GLU A 187 -16.64 -70.01 74.50
C GLU A 187 -16.23 -71.49 74.41
N GLU A 188 -15.35 -71.84 73.47
CA GLU A 188 -14.78 -73.19 73.33
C GLU A 188 -13.85 -73.55 74.50
N GLU A 189 -13.00 -72.64 74.97
CA GLU A 189 -12.18 -72.85 76.16
C GLU A 189 -13.04 -73.03 77.43
N MET A 190 -14.12 -72.25 77.58
CA MET A 190 -15.05 -72.41 78.69
C MET A 190 -15.84 -73.72 78.61
N LYS A 191 -16.21 -74.18 77.41
CA LYS A 191 -16.79 -75.52 77.20
C LYS A 191 -15.78 -76.64 77.43
N GLY A 192 -14.53 -76.45 77.02
CA GLY A 192 -13.44 -77.41 77.21
C GLY A 192 -13.05 -77.57 78.68
N LEU A 193 -13.00 -76.47 79.42
CA LEU A 193 -12.81 -76.47 80.88
C LEU A 193 -14.04 -77.02 81.61
N GLY A 194 -15.25 -76.86 81.06
CA GLY A 194 -16.47 -77.50 81.56
C GLY A 194 -16.61 -78.98 81.20
N GLY A 195 -15.86 -79.47 80.20
CA GLY A 195 -15.88 -80.85 79.70
C GLY A 195 -14.70 -81.71 80.14
N ALA A 196 -13.71 -81.16 80.84
CA ALA A 196 -12.56 -81.90 81.37
C ALA A 196 -12.87 -82.66 82.69
N GLN A 197 -14.07 -83.23 82.77
CA GLN A 197 -14.44 -84.31 83.70
C GLN A 197 -15.41 -85.24 82.96
N GLY A 198 -14.87 -86.21 82.22
CA GLY A 198 -15.70 -87.11 81.44
C GLY A 198 -14.88 -88.19 80.76
N GLU A 199 -14.62 -89.26 81.50
CA GLU A 199 -14.16 -90.56 81.05
C GLU A 199 -15.00 -91.06 79.85
N VAL A 200 -14.39 -91.15 78.66
CA VAL A 200 -15.06 -91.71 77.47
C VAL A 200 -14.63 -93.16 77.32
N SER A 201 -15.48 -94.03 77.88
CA SER A 201 -15.50 -95.47 77.66
C SER A 201 -15.86 -95.79 76.21
N VAL A 202 -15.12 -96.73 75.65
CA VAL A 202 -15.20 -97.21 74.26
C VAL A 202 -16.13 -98.44 74.22
N GLU A 203 -17.28 -98.34 73.56
CA GLU A 203 -18.10 -99.52 73.22
C GLU A 203 -17.99 -99.84 71.73
N MET A 204 -17.37 -100.99 71.48
CA MET A 204 -17.08 -101.58 70.19
C MET A 204 -18.19 -102.56 69.82
N ASN A 205 -19.09 -102.19 68.91
CA ASN A 205 -20.03 -103.13 68.28
C ASN A 205 -19.41 -103.69 66.99
N ALA A 206 -18.93 -104.94 67.06
CA ALA A 206 -18.37 -105.66 65.93
C ALA A 206 -19.48 -106.27 65.05
N ALA A 207 -19.79 -105.61 63.93
CA ALA A 207 -20.54 -106.19 62.82
C ALA A 207 -19.63 -107.07 61.93
N PRO A 208 -20.18 -108.01 61.14
CA PRO A 208 -19.50 -109.21 60.64
C PRO A 208 -18.30 -108.90 59.73
N GLY A 209 -17.31 -109.78 59.75
CA GLY A 209 -16.03 -109.67 59.03
C GLY A 209 -16.14 -109.21 57.58
N ILE A 210 -16.07 -107.89 57.40
CA ILE A 210 -15.73 -107.27 56.12
C ILE A 210 -14.27 -107.62 55.86
N ASN A 211 -13.98 -108.04 54.64
CA ASN A 211 -12.65 -108.43 54.19
C ASN A 211 -11.73 -107.20 54.25
N LEU A 212 -11.13 -106.97 55.41
CA LEU A 212 -10.41 -105.75 55.78
C LEU A 212 -9.29 -105.42 54.79
N LEU A 213 -8.67 -106.45 54.22
CA LEU A 213 -7.64 -106.32 53.19
C LEU A 213 -8.19 -105.70 51.89
N LYS A 214 -9.40 -106.07 51.49
CA LYS A 214 -10.09 -105.51 50.34
C LYS A 214 -10.52 -104.06 50.60
N LEU A 215 -11.09 -103.78 51.78
CA LEU A 215 -11.52 -102.43 52.14
C LEU A 215 -10.33 -101.46 52.28
N LEU A 216 -9.21 -101.89 52.88
CA LEU A 216 -7.97 -101.11 52.96
C LEU A 216 -7.37 -100.88 51.57
N SER A 217 -7.41 -101.89 50.69
CA SER A 217 -6.96 -101.74 49.30
C SER A 217 -7.85 -100.77 48.51
N ASP A 218 -9.17 -100.86 48.67
CA ASP A 218 -10.13 -99.97 48.01
C ASP A 218 -9.99 -98.52 48.53
N MET A 219 -9.82 -98.32 49.85
CA MET A 219 -9.52 -97.00 50.40
C MET A 219 -8.19 -96.44 49.89
N ARG A 220 -7.14 -97.27 49.83
CA ARG A 220 -5.84 -96.84 49.28
C ARG A 220 -5.98 -96.42 47.82
N ASN A 221 -6.67 -97.22 47.00
CA ASN A 221 -6.90 -96.88 45.60
C ASN A 221 -7.71 -95.57 45.45
N GLN A 222 -8.73 -95.34 46.27
CA GLN A 222 -9.49 -94.08 46.26
C GLN A 222 -8.63 -92.88 46.67
N TYR A 223 -7.76 -93.03 47.67
CA TYR A 223 -6.82 -91.97 48.06
C TYR A 223 -5.76 -91.71 46.99
N GLU A 224 -5.27 -92.76 46.34
CA GLU A 224 -4.27 -92.65 45.27
C GLU A 224 -4.88 -91.98 44.02
N GLU A 225 -6.12 -92.33 43.67
CA GLU A 225 -6.88 -91.68 42.60
C GLU A 225 -7.24 -90.22 42.94
N MET A 226 -7.61 -89.93 44.19
CA MET A 226 -7.90 -88.56 44.65
C MET A 226 -6.63 -87.70 44.70
N ALA A 227 -5.50 -88.25 45.14
CA ALA A 227 -4.21 -87.56 45.16
C ALA A 227 -3.72 -87.27 43.74
N GLU A 228 -3.86 -88.24 42.83
CA GLU A 228 -3.49 -88.08 41.43
C GLU A 228 -4.39 -87.07 40.72
N LYS A 229 -5.70 -87.10 40.96
CA LYS A 229 -6.64 -86.10 40.44
C LYS A 229 -6.34 -84.70 40.99
N ASN A 230 -6.04 -84.57 42.29
CA ASN A 230 -5.66 -83.30 42.89
C ASN A 230 -4.36 -82.76 42.29
N ARG A 231 -3.36 -83.62 42.05
CA ARG A 231 -2.12 -83.26 41.37
C ARG A 231 -2.38 -82.73 39.95
N GLN A 232 -3.21 -83.42 39.17
CA GLN A 232 -3.58 -83.01 37.81
C GLN A 232 -4.37 -81.69 37.81
N ASP A 233 -5.33 -81.52 38.71
CA ASP A 233 -6.12 -80.29 38.83
C ASP A 233 -5.24 -79.09 39.27
N ALA A 234 -4.25 -79.32 40.14
CA ALA A 234 -3.29 -78.30 40.54
C ALA A 234 -2.35 -77.90 39.39
N GLU A 235 -1.83 -78.89 38.63
CA GLU A 235 -1.01 -78.64 37.44
C GLU A 235 -1.81 -77.88 36.36
N ALA A 236 -3.06 -78.27 36.12
CA ALA A 236 -3.95 -77.60 35.16
C ALA A 236 -4.20 -76.13 35.56
N LYS A 237 -4.53 -75.87 36.83
CA LYS A 237 -4.72 -74.50 37.35
C LYS A 237 -3.44 -73.67 37.25
N PHE A 238 -2.28 -74.27 37.53
CA PHE A 238 -0.99 -73.58 37.40
C PHE A 238 -0.69 -73.23 35.94
N LEU A 239 -0.94 -74.15 35.01
CA LEU A 239 -0.76 -73.92 33.58
C LEU A 239 -1.71 -72.84 33.05
N GLU A 240 -2.98 -72.88 33.46
CA GLU A 240 -3.98 -71.87 33.10
C GLU A 240 -3.60 -70.49 33.62
N ALA A 241 -3.23 -70.37 34.90
CA ALA A 241 -2.76 -69.11 35.48
C ALA A 241 -1.47 -68.61 34.80
N SER A 242 -0.51 -69.50 34.51
CA SER A 242 0.73 -69.13 33.82
C SER A 242 0.48 -68.67 32.40
N ASN A 243 -0.45 -69.31 31.68
CA ASN A 243 -0.83 -68.91 30.32
C ASN A 243 -1.57 -67.57 30.32
N ALA A 244 -2.48 -67.33 31.27
CA ALA A 244 -3.16 -66.05 31.43
C ALA A 244 -2.15 -64.90 31.65
N ILE A 245 -1.20 -65.09 32.57
CA ILE A 245 -0.14 -64.11 32.84
C ILE A 245 0.74 -63.88 31.59
N LYS A 246 1.13 -64.94 30.87
CA LYS A 246 1.92 -64.79 29.63
C LYS A 246 1.17 -64.00 28.56
N GLN A 247 -0.13 -64.22 28.42
CA GLN A 247 -0.97 -63.50 27.47
C GLN A 247 -1.09 -62.02 27.88
N GLU A 248 -1.28 -61.73 29.16
CA GLU A 248 -1.33 -60.36 29.68
C GLU A 248 0.02 -59.63 29.49
N ILE A 249 1.14 -60.31 29.74
CA ILE A 249 2.49 -59.77 29.47
C ILE A 249 2.67 -59.48 27.98
N SER A 250 2.25 -60.39 27.09
CA SER A 250 2.35 -60.17 25.63
C SER A 250 1.52 -58.96 25.19
N ALA A 251 0.28 -58.84 25.67
CA ALA A 251 -0.59 -57.71 25.38
C ALA A 251 0.01 -56.39 25.91
N GLY A 252 0.55 -56.41 27.14
CA GLY A 252 1.24 -55.27 27.74
C GLY A 252 2.46 -54.82 26.94
N VAL A 253 3.28 -55.77 26.46
CA VAL A 253 4.45 -55.48 25.62
C VAL A 253 4.04 -54.87 24.28
N GLU A 254 3.00 -55.40 23.63
CA GLU A 254 2.46 -54.84 22.38
C GLU A 254 1.92 -53.43 22.58
N GLN A 255 1.18 -53.18 23.66
CA GLN A 255 0.66 -51.86 23.98
C GLN A 255 1.78 -50.84 24.26
N VAL A 256 2.81 -51.24 25.00
CA VAL A 256 3.99 -50.39 25.26
C VAL A 256 4.73 -50.09 23.96
N GLN A 257 4.91 -51.08 23.08
CA GLN A 257 5.59 -50.91 21.81
C GLN A 257 4.79 -50.00 20.85
N SER A 258 3.47 -50.16 20.80
CA SER A 258 2.56 -49.29 20.06
C SER A 258 2.65 -47.85 20.57
N SER A 259 2.53 -47.64 21.88
CA SER A 259 2.66 -46.31 22.50
C SER A 259 4.01 -45.66 22.22
N LYS A 260 5.10 -46.44 22.26
CA LYS A 260 6.44 -45.97 21.92
C LYS A 260 6.55 -45.53 20.46
N SER A 261 5.94 -46.27 19.53
CA SER A 261 5.91 -45.89 18.11
C SER A 261 5.13 -44.58 17.89
N GLN A 262 3.95 -44.44 18.50
CA GLN A 262 3.15 -43.22 18.45
C GLN A 262 3.90 -42.00 19.00
N ILE A 263 4.59 -42.15 20.14
CA ILE A 263 5.44 -41.08 20.70
C ILE A 263 6.57 -40.72 19.73
N SER A 264 7.20 -41.70 19.07
CA SER A 264 8.26 -41.44 18.10
C SER A 264 7.74 -40.68 16.88
N ASP A 265 6.55 -41.02 16.39
CA ASP A 265 5.96 -40.35 15.23
C ASP A 265 5.48 -38.95 15.58
N LEU A 266 4.87 -38.75 16.75
CA LEU A 266 4.52 -37.42 17.26
C LEU A 266 5.76 -36.55 17.40
N LYS A 267 6.87 -37.07 17.93
CA LYS A 267 8.15 -36.33 18.01
C LYS A 267 8.67 -35.93 16.63
N ARG A 268 8.59 -36.81 15.63
CA ARG A 268 8.99 -36.48 14.24
C ARG A 268 8.09 -35.39 13.65
N THR A 269 6.78 -35.46 13.87
CA THR A 269 5.86 -34.42 13.38
C THR A 269 6.13 -33.08 14.06
N LEU A 270 6.38 -33.06 15.37
CA LEU A 270 6.72 -31.84 16.11
C LEU A 270 7.98 -31.20 15.54
N GLN A 271 9.05 -31.98 15.34
CA GLN A 271 10.28 -31.50 14.73
C GLN A 271 10.07 -30.96 13.31
N SER A 272 9.24 -31.62 12.49
CA SER A 272 8.90 -31.12 11.15
C SER A 272 8.17 -29.78 11.22
N LEU A 273 7.16 -29.65 12.08
CA LEU A 273 6.42 -28.40 12.28
C LEU A 273 7.31 -27.29 12.82
N GLU A 274 8.27 -27.61 13.70
CA GLU A 274 9.21 -26.63 14.24
C GLU A 274 10.17 -26.10 13.16
N ILE A 275 10.64 -26.97 12.25
CA ILE A 275 11.44 -26.57 11.09
C ILE A 275 10.60 -25.71 10.12
N GLU A 276 9.36 -26.08 9.85
CA GLU A 276 8.45 -25.29 9.02
C GLU A 276 8.18 -23.90 9.63
N LEU A 277 7.99 -23.83 10.95
CA LEU A 277 7.85 -22.57 11.68
C LEU A 277 9.10 -21.70 11.54
N GLN A 278 10.29 -22.27 11.73
CA GLN A 278 11.55 -21.55 11.56
C GLN A 278 11.73 -21.05 10.12
N ALA A 279 11.39 -21.86 9.12
CA ALA A 279 11.44 -21.49 7.71
C ALA A 279 10.46 -20.34 7.39
N ALA A 280 9.24 -20.38 7.94
CA ALA A 280 8.24 -19.33 7.77
C ALA A 280 8.69 -18.01 8.43
N LEU A 281 9.30 -18.07 9.62
CA LEU A 281 9.86 -16.89 10.29
C LEU A 281 11.03 -16.28 9.50
N ALA A 282 11.92 -17.12 8.95
CA ALA A 282 13.00 -16.65 8.09
C ALA A 282 12.46 -15.98 6.80
N MET A 283 11.45 -16.59 6.18
CA MET A 283 10.77 -16.02 5.01
C MET A 283 10.14 -14.66 5.33
N LYS A 284 9.40 -14.57 6.45
CA LYS A 284 8.82 -13.30 6.92
C LYS A 284 9.89 -12.22 7.09
N SER A 285 10.98 -12.53 7.80
CA SER A 285 12.07 -11.58 8.02
C SER A 285 12.71 -11.10 6.71
N SER A 286 12.89 -12.01 5.73
CA SER A 286 13.40 -11.63 4.41
C SER A 286 12.46 -10.70 3.64
N LEU A 287 11.15 -10.93 3.74
CA LEU A 287 10.14 -10.09 3.10
C LEU A 287 10.04 -8.71 3.77
N GLU A 288 10.10 -8.64 5.09
CA GLU A 288 10.13 -7.38 5.84
C GLU A 288 11.37 -6.56 5.49
N THR A 289 12.53 -7.21 5.36
CA THR A 289 13.78 -6.55 4.94
C THR A 289 13.68 -6.01 3.51
N SER A 290 13.16 -6.83 2.58
CA SER A 290 12.97 -6.39 1.19
C SER A 290 11.96 -5.24 1.09
N LEU A 291 10.88 -5.28 1.87
CA LEU A 291 9.92 -4.18 1.95
C LEU A 291 10.60 -2.89 2.43
N ALA A 292 11.32 -2.95 3.55
CA ALA A 292 12.05 -1.79 4.09
C ALA A 292 13.08 -1.22 3.10
N GLU A 293 13.82 -2.08 2.38
CA GLU A 293 14.73 -1.64 1.32
C GLU A 293 13.99 -0.95 0.17
N THR A 294 12.87 -1.50 -0.30
CA THR A 294 12.08 -0.87 -1.37
C THR A 294 11.49 0.46 -0.94
N GLU A 295 10.92 0.55 0.26
CA GLU A 295 10.40 1.80 0.83
C GLU A 295 11.51 2.85 0.98
N GLY A 296 12.69 2.45 1.47
CA GLY A 296 13.86 3.31 1.56
C GLY A 296 14.31 3.84 0.19
N ASN A 297 14.34 2.97 -0.82
CA ASN A 297 14.67 3.35 -2.20
C ASN A 297 13.66 4.33 -2.79
N TYR A 298 12.36 4.14 -2.56
CA TYR A 298 11.33 5.07 -3.03
C TYR A 298 11.39 6.40 -2.28
N CYS A 299 11.63 6.40 -0.96
CA CYS A 299 11.83 7.63 -0.19
C CYS A 299 13.03 8.42 -0.72
N ALA A 300 14.15 7.76 -1.02
CA ALA A 300 15.32 8.42 -1.61
C ALA A 300 15.02 9.01 -3.00
N GLN A 301 14.28 8.29 -3.85
CA GLN A 301 13.85 8.80 -5.16
C GLN A 301 12.91 10.01 -5.04
N LEU A 302 11.94 9.97 -4.12
CA LEU A 302 11.05 11.09 -3.85
C LEU A 302 11.82 12.31 -3.34
N ALA A 303 12.79 12.11 -2.44
CA ALA A 303 13.66 13.18 -1.96
C ALA A 303 14.47 13.80 -3.11
N GLN A 304 15.02 13.00 -4.03
CA GLN A 304 15.72 13.52 -5.20
C GLN A 304 14.81 14.30 -6.15
N LEU A 305 13.57 13.85 -6.36
CA LEU A 305 12.58 14.58 -7.15
C LEU A 305 12.19 15.90 -6.48
N GLN A 306 12.02 15.91 -5.16
CA GLN A 306 11.74 17.12 -4.40
C GLN A 306 12.85 18.17 -4.53
N VAL A 307 14.12 17.74 -4.50
CA VAL A 307 15.28 18.63 -4.74
C VAL A 307 15.23 19.22 -6.14
N LYS A 308 14.92 18.40 -7.17
CA LYS A 308 14.79 18.90 -8.56
C LYS A 308 13.64 19.91 -8.71
N ILE A 309 12.50 19.65 -8.07
CA ILE A 309 11.36 20.58 -8.06
C ILE A 309 11.77 21.89 -7.40
N SER A 310 12.40 21.83 -6.23
CA SER A 310 12.84 23.03 -5.49
C SER A 310 13.82 23.88 -6.31
N HIS A 311 14.74 23.24 -7.04
CA HIS A 311 15.67 23.92 -7.93
C HIS A 311 14.95 24.61 -9.10
N LEU A 312 14.00 23.93 -9.76
CA LEU A 312 13.22 24.52 -10.85
C LEU A 312 12.32 25.67 -10.36
N GLU A 313 11.77 25.56 -9.14
CA GLU A 313 11.00 26.63 -8.49
C GLU A 313 11.89 27.85 -8.21
N GLU A 314 13.12 27.63 -7.77
CA GLU A 314 14.11 28.70 -7.57
C GLU A 314 14.49 29.37 -8.89
N GLU A 315 14.79 28.62 -9.95
CA GLU A 315 15.07 29.16 -11.28
C GLU A 315 13.89 29.97 -11.83
N LEU A 316 12.66 29.48 -11.68
CA LEU A 316 11.45 30.22 -12.06
C LEU A 316 11.28 31.50 -11.24
N GLY A 317 11.60 31.46 -9.95
CA GLY A 317 11.61 32.63 -9.08
C GLY A 317 12.62 33.69 -9.53
N GLN A 318 13.84 33.26 -9.87
CA GLN A 318 14.90 34.14 -10.38
C GLN A 318 14.48 34.81 -11.70
N ILE A 319 14.00 34.04 -12.69
CA ILE A 319 13.56 34.59 -13.98
C ILE A 319 12.42 35.59 -13.82
N LYS A 320 11.46 35.33 -12.91
CA LYS A 320 10.38 36.27 -12.61
C LYS A 320 10.93 37.57 -12.00
N GLY A 321 11.84 37.47 -11.04
CA GLY A 321 12.49 38.65 -10.45
C GLY A 321 13.26 39.47 -11.49
N ASP A 322 14.02 38.80 -12.37
CA ASP A 322 14.73 39.47 -13.46
C ASP A 322 13.76 40.15 -14.45
N MET A 323 12.62 39.52 -14.76
CA MET A 323 11.59 40.11 -15.60
C MET A 323 10.96 41.36 -14.97
N GLU A 324 10.67 41.32 -13.67
CA GLU A 324 10.15 42.47 -12.91
C GLU A 324 11.16 43.62 -12.87
N ASN A 325 12.44 43.32 -12.65
CA ASN A 325 13.51 44.31 -12.69
C ASN A 325 13.63 44.96 -14.08
N ASN A 326 13.69 44.16 -15.14
CA ASN A 326 13.71 44.67 -16.52
C ASN A 326 12.48 45.54 -16.82
N MET A 327 11.30 45.12 -16.38
CA MET A 327 10.06 45.89 -16.56
C MET A 327 10.14 47.26 -15.88
N ALA A 328 10.67 47.31 -14.64
CA ALA A 328 10.89 48.56 -13.93
C ALA A 328 11.92 49.48 -14.64
N GLU A 329 13.00 48.91 -15.16
CA GLU A 329 14.00 49.65 -15.96
C GLU A 329 13.38 50.21 -17.25
N TYR A 330 12.56 49.42 -17.95
CA TYR A 330 11.84 49.87 -19.14
C TYR A 330 10.87 51.01 -18.83
N GLU A 331 10.15 50.93 -17.70
CA GLU A 331 9.24 52.00 -17.28
C GLU A 331 9.99 53.30 -16.97
N GLN A 332 11.13 53.22 -16.28
CA GLN A 332 12.00 54.38 -16.04
C GLN A 332 12.53 54.99 -17.35
N LEU A 333 12.97 54.14 -18.27
CA LEU A 333 13.46 54.60 -19.58
C LEU A 333 12.34 55.26 -20.39
N LEU A 334 11.11 54.72 -20.31
CA LEU A 334 9.94 55.32 -20.95
C LEU A 334 9.63 56.69 -20.35
N ASP A 335 9.67 56.85 -19.02
CA ASP A 335 9.46 58.15 -18.37
C ASP A 335 10.50 59.19 -18.82
N ILE A 336 11.78 58.81 -18.82
CA ILE A 336 12.88 59.67 -19.33
C ILE A 336 12.64 60.04 -20.79
N LYS A 337 12.28 59.08 -21.65
CA LYS A 337 11.94 59.34 -23.06
C LYS A 337 10.80 60.34 -23.16
N THR A 338 9.71 60.16 -22.40
CA THR A 338 8.58 61.09 -22.45
C THR A 338 8.97 62.49 -21.98
N ARG A 339 9.90 62.61 -21.01
CA ARG A 339 10.43 63.89 -20.55
C ARG A 339 11.25 64.58 -21.64
N LEU A 340 12.17 63.86 -22.26
CA LEU A 340 12.99 64.37 -23.36
C LEU A 340 12.13 64.76 -24.56
N GLU A 341 11.09 64.00 -24.89
CA GLU A 341 10.14 64.36 -25.95
C GLU A 341 9.42 65.68 -25.66
N ARG A 342 9.00 65.93 -24.41
CA ARG A 342 8.45 67.22 -23.99
C ARG A 342 9.48 68.35 -24.10
N GLU A 343 10.72 68.12 -23.67
CA GLU A 343 11.81 69.10 -23.80
C GLU A 343 12.07 69.46 -25.27
N ILE A 344 12.17 68.46 -26.17
CA ILE A 344 12.31 68.66 -27.61
C ILE A 344 11.14 69.46 -28.19
N GLU A 345 9.91 69.15 -27.79
CA GLU A 345 8.72 69.89 -28.20
C GLU A 345 8.79 71.37 -27.76
N THR A 346 9.25 71.64 -26.52
CA THR A 346 9.46 73.02 -26.08
C THR A 346 10.59 73.72 -26.85
N TYR A 347 11.68 73.02 -27.15
CA TYR A 347 12.77 73.58 -27.96
C TYR A 347 12.31 73.88 -29.38
N ARG A 348 11.50 73.00 -30.01
CA ARG A 348 10.89 73.25 -31.33
C ARG A 348 10.01 74.50 -31.32
N ARG A 349 9.16 74.68 -30.30
CA ARG A 349 8.33 75.90 -30.16
C ARG A 349 9.16 77.17 -30.03
N LEU A 350 10.27 77.13 -29.29
CA LEU A 350 11.17 78.28 -29.15
C LEU A 350 11.91 78.59 -30.47
N LEU A 351 12.29 77.56 -31.22
CA LEU A 351 12.96 77.68 -32.53
C LEU A 351 12.01 78.11 -33.66
N GLU A 352 10.73 77.77 -33.58
CA GLU A 352 9.69 78.20 -34.54
C GLU A 352 9.27 79.67 -34.36
N GLY A 353 9.77 80.34 -33.30
CA GLY A 353 9.62 81.78 -33.10
C GLY A 353 8.27 82.17 -32.51
N GLU A 354 8.32 82.79 -31.32
CA GLU A 354 7.23 83.59 -30.76
C GLU A 354 6.84 84.69 -31.76
N SER A 355 5.83 84.39 -32.59
CA SER A 355 5.14 85.35 -33.45
C SER A 355 3.62 85.12 -33.42
N SER A 356 3.04 85.17 -32.22
CA SER A 356 1.72 85.78 -32.04
C SER A 356 1.33 85.92 -30.57
N GLY A 357 1.38 87.17 -30.11
CA GLY A 357 0.30 87.76 -29.32
C GLY A 357 0.13 87.28 -27.87
N TYR A 358 0.72 88.06 -26.96
CA TYR A 358 0.16 88.30 -25.64
C TYR A 358 -1.36 88.55 -25.71
N VAL A 359 -2.15 87.72 -25.01
CA VAL A 359 -3.48 88.11 -24.52
C VAL A 359 -3.63 87.55 -23.09
N GLU A 360 -3.57 88.44 -22.13
CA GLU A 360 -3.95 88.21 -20.73
C GLU A 360 -5.46 87.96 -20.57
N PRO A 361 -5.90 87.41 -19.42
CA PRO A 361 -7.09 86.57 -19.32
C PRO A 361 -8.40 87.37 -19.24
N LYS A 362 -9.49 86.75 -19.74
CA LYS A 362 -10.87 87.14 -19.37
C LYS A 362 -11.69 85.94 -18.91
N PRO A 363 -12.49 86.10 -17.83
CA PRO A 363 -13.28 85.03 -17.23
C PRO A 363 -14.67 84.94 -17.86
N LYS A 364 -15.15 83.72 -18.16
CA LYS A 364 -16.57 83.35 -18.35
C LYS A 364 -16.70 81.87 -17.96
N SER A 365 -17.17 81.57 -16.75
CA SER A 365 -18.58 81.29 -16.40
C SER A 365 -19.14 80.01 -17.03
N SER A 366 -19.25 78.98 -16.18
CA SER A 366 -20.36 78.03 -16.08
C SER A 366 -21.00 77.51 -17.38
N SER A 367 -20.79 76.23 -17.70
CA SER A 367 -21.90 75.27 -17.86
C SER A 367 -21.43 73.85 -18.19
N SER A 368 -22.14 72.90 -17.58
CA SER A 368 -22.26 71.48 -17.90
C SER A 368 -21.04 70.58 -17.69
N SER A 369 -21.03 70.02 -16.48
CA SER A 369 -20.65 68.65 -16.17
C SER A 369 -20.83 67.71 -17.37
N LYS A 370 -19.73 67.18 -17.88
CA LYS A 370 -19.71 65.87 -18.54
C LYS A 370 -18.76 65.02 -17.74
N ASP A 371 -19.35 64.05 -17.04
CA ASP A 371 -18.65 63.09 -16.22
C ASP A 371 -17.50 62.43 -17.01
N PRO A 372 -16.35 62.14 -16.39
CA PRO A 372 -15.31 61.37 -17.06
C PRO A 372 -15.89 59.98 -17.35
N ILE A 373 -16.07 59.66 -18.63
CA ILE A 373 -16.47 58.33 -19.09
C ILE A 373 -15.42 57.35 -18.57
N ARG A 374 -15.77 56.60 -17.53
CA ARG A 374 -14.93 55.57 -16.91
C ARG A 374 -14.96 54.37 -17.85
N SER A 375 -13.94 54.18 -18.68
CA SER A 375 -13.77 52.93 -19.41
C SER A 375 -13.26 51.86 -18.46
N ARG A 376 -13.93 50.70 -18.42
CA ARG A 376 -13.48 49.53 -17.68
C ARG A 376 -12.83 48.58 -18.68
N VAL A 377 -11.53 48.36 -18.52
CA VAL A 377 -10.81 47.33 -19.28
C VAL A 377 -10.97 46.02 -18.54
N VAL A 378 -11.66 45.05 -19.17
CA VAL A 378 -11.78 43.69 -18.62
C VAL A 378 -10.77 42.81 -19.34
N ARG A 379 -9.78 42.30 -18.59
CA ARG A 379 -8.87 41.26 -19.06
C ARG A 379 -9.47 39.90 -18.74
N THR A 380 -9.71 39.10 -19.76
CA THR A 380 -10.10 37.70 -19.61
C THR A 380 -8.92 36.84 -20.07
N ILE A 381 -8.40 36.02 -19.16
CA ILE A 381 -7.31 35.08 -19.44
C ILE A 381 -7.96 33.71 -19.59
N ILE A 382 -7.88 33.13 -20.78
CA ILE A 382 -8.36 31.77 -21.05
C ILE A 382 -7.13 30.85 -21.04
N GLN A 383 -7.19 29.82 -20.21
CA GLN A 383 -6.07 28.91 -19.96
C GLN A 383 -6.52 27.48 -20.22
N ASP A 384 -5.87 26.82 -21.18
CA ASP A 384 -6.11 25.41 -21.46
C ASP A 384 -5.11 24.57 -20.68
N VAL A 385 -5.62 23.74 -19.76
CA VAL A 385 -4.82 22.86 -18.90
C VAL A 385 -5.12 21.41 -19.24
N ILE A 386 -4.08 20.66 -19.60
CA ILE A 386 -4.13 19.20 -19.77
C ILE A 386 -3.10 18.60 -18.82
N ASP A 387 -3.52 17.63 -17.99
CA ASP A 387 -2.68 16.94 -17.00
C ASP A 387 -1.87 17.86 -16.06
N GLY A 388 -2.49 18.97 -15.64
CA GLY A 388 -1.87 19.91 -14.69
C GLY A 388 -0.77 20.79 -15.29
N ARG A 389 -0.50 20.72 -16.60
CA ARG A 389 0.36 21.67 -17.32
C ARG A 389 -0.46 22.56 -18.25
N VAL A 390 -0.10 23.83 -18.24
CA VAL A 390 -0.70 24.87 -19.08
C VAL A 390 -0.12 24.75 -20.47
N VAL A 391 -0.96 24.44 -21.45
CA VAL A 391 -0.51 24.15 -22.84
C VAL A 391 -0.76 25.34 -23.76
N SER A 392 -1.69 26.22 -23.41
CA SER A 392 -1.97 27.46 -24.12
C SER A 392 -2.50 28.53 -23.16
N GLN A 393 -2.12 29.79 -23.39
CA GLN A 393 -2.63 30.95 -22.67
C GLN A 393 -2.93 32.06 -23.68
N GLU A 394 -4.20 32.46 -23.78
CA GLU A 394 -4.62 33.56 -24.65
C GLU A 394 -5.22 34.68 -23.79
N GLU A 395 -4.65 35.89 -23.90
CA GLU A 395 -5.14 37.08 -23.21
C GLU A 395 -5.99 37.92 -24.16
N LYS A 396 -7.25 38.14 -23.79
CA LYS A 396 -8.14 39.02 -24.55
C LYS A 396 -8.50 40.25 -23.72
N GLN A 397 -8.15 41.42 -24.25
CA GLN A 397 -8.54 42.71 -23.70
C GLN A 397 -9.74 43.26 -24.47
N SER A 398 -10.84 43.49 -23.76
CA SER A 398 -11.99 44.21 -24.30
C SER A 398 -12.25 45.45 -23.46
N GLU A 399 -12.25 46.61 -24.11
CA GLU A 399 -12.66 47.86 -23.49
C GLU A 399 -14.18 48.00 -23.57
N GLN A 400 -14.84 48.04 -22.41
CA GLN A 400 -16.24 48.46 -22.34
C GLN A 400 -16.30 49.90 -21.85
N LYS A 401 -16.98 50.76 -22.61
CA LYS A 401 -17.43 52.07 -22.12
C LYS A 401 -18.69 51.82 -21.28
N LEU A 402 -18.68 52.29 -20.03
CA LEU A 402 -19.88 52.34 -19.19
C LEU A 402 -20.80 53.48 -19.61
#